data_AF-A0A3R6Y5Q8-F1
#
_entry.id   AF-A0A3R6Y5Q8-F1
#
_cell.length_a   1.000
_cell.length_b   1.000
_cell.length_c   1.000
_cell.angle_alpha   90.00
_cell.angle_beta   90.00
_cell.angle_gamma   90.00
#
_symmetry.space_group_name_H-M   'P 1'
#
loop_
_entity.id
_entity.type
_entity.pdbx_description
1 polymer ?
#
loop_
_entity_poly.entity_id
_entity_poly.type
_entity_poly.pdbx_seq_one_letter_code
_entity_poly.pdbx_strand_id
1 'polypeptide(L)'
;QPADRLDGEAPTTAFTDLPGTHPLTGLVHPDEPREVTIDWIKSRTIRQETELTDTLGVMHKHVAETAAPKRAKARNHRDGQRSMKLAKFALSDFVLVGRARQHPGKITLRCKGPFRVVKVVSDYLMEI
;
A
#
# COMPACT_ATOMS: atom_id res chain seq x y z
N GLN A 1 -4.53 12.76 10.22
CA GLN A 1 -5.98 12.70 10.00
C GLN A 1 -6.36 11.27 9.62
N PRO A 2 -7.48 10.74 10.14
CA PRO A 2 -8.16 9.53 9.69
C PRO A 2 -8.22 9.40 8.17
N ALA A 3 -7.96 8.22 7.63
CA ALA A 3 -8.07 7.94 6.21
C ALA A 3 -9.09 6.83 5.95
N ASP A 4 -10.09 7.09 5.09
CA ASP A 4 -11.12 6.08 4.73
C ASP A 4 -10.52 4.78 4.17
N ARG A 5 -9.40 4.91 3.43
CA ARG A 5 -8.61 3.76 2.92
C ARG A 5 -7.95 2.90 4.01
N LEU A 6 -7.83 3.41 5.23
CA LEU A 6 -7.33 2.72 6.42
C LEU A 6 -8.47 2.45 7.42
N ASP A 7 -9.72 2.42 6.93
CA ASP A 7 -10.91 2.26 7.76
C ASP A 7 -11.13 3.36 8.81
N GLY A 8 -10.66 4.58 8.51
CA GLY A 8 -10.73 5.71 9.45
C GLY A 8 -9.53 5.78 10.39
N GLU A 9 -8.58 4.84 10.29
CA GLU A 9 -7.33 4.96 11.05
C GLU A 9 -6.45 6.08 10.51
N ALA A 10 -5.77 6.79 11.42
CA ALA A 10 -4.74 7.73 11.04
C ALA A 10 -3.52 6.95 10.52
N PRO A 11 -2.80 7.44 9.50
CA PRO A 11 -1.60 6.76 9.00
C PRO A 11 -0.54 6.50 10.07
N THR A 12 -0.40 7.40 11.05
CA THR A 12 0.50 7.21 12.20
C THR A 12 0.05 6.05 13.06
N THR A 13 -1.23 5.96 13.40
CA THR A 13 -1.80 4.84 14.16
C THR A 13 -1.62 3.53 13.41
N ALA A 14 -1.96 3.51 12.11
CA ALA A 14 -1.77 2.33 11.28
C ALA A 14 -0.30 1.89 11.16
N PHE A 15 0.67 2.80 11.36
CA PHE A 15 2.09 2.50 11.25
C PHE A 15 2.73 2.10 12.57
N THR A 16 2.32 2.73 13.68
CA THR A 16 2.96 2.57 14.99
C THR A 16 2.09 1.86 16.02
N ASP A 17 0.83 1.57 15.71
CA ASP A 17 -0.17 1.06 16.65
C ASP A 17 -0.37 1.96 17.90
N LEU A 18 0.02 3.23 17.76
CA LEU A 18 -0.11 4.24 18.81
C LEU A 18 -1.13 5.28 18.37
N PRO A 19 -1.96 5.81 19.28
CA PRO A 19 -2.84 6.91 18.94
C PRO A 19 -2.04 8.06 18.35
N GLY A 20 -2.51 8.63 17.24
CA GLY A 20 -1.89 9.79 16.61
C GLY A 20 -1.61 10.88 17.64
N THR A 21 -0.32 11.18 17.86
CA THR A 21 0.12 12.00 18.99
C THR A 21 -0.37 13.43 18.82
N HIS A 22 -1.04 13.98 19.84
CA HIS A 22 -1.37 15.40 19.87
C HIS A 22 -0.09 16.20 20.21
N PRO A 23 0.14 17.39 19.63
CA PRO A 23 1.34 18.19 19.92
C PRO A 23 1.58 18.55 21.40
N LEU A 24 0.62 18.27 22.30
CA LEU A 24 0.72 18.53 23.74
C LEU A 24 1.09 17.29 24.57
N THR A 25 1.13 16.09 23.97
CA THR A 25 1.39 14.83 24.70
C THR A 25 2.82 14.73 25.24
N GLY A 26 3.78 15.45 24.64
CA GLY A 26 5.18 15.47 25.10
C GLY A 26 5.46 16.26 26.38
N LEU A 27 4.45 16.93 26.95
CA LEU A 27 4.61 17.78 28.15
C LEU A 27 4.49 17.01 29.48
N VAL A 28 4.07 15.75 29.45
CA VAL A 28 3.86 14.94 30.66
C VAL A 28 4.88 13.81 30.69
N HIS A 29 5.87 13.93 31.56
CA HIS A 29 6.80 12.84 31.89
C HIS A 29 6.68 12.54 33.39
N PRO A 30 5.91 11.52 33.80
CA PRO A 30 5.91 11.05 35.17
C PRO A 30 6.62 9.69 35.19
N ASP A 31 7.95 9.70 35.22
CA ASP A 31 8.68 8.52 35.68
C ASP A 31 9.63 8.96 36.79
N GLU A 32 9.40 8.43 37.98
CA GLU A 32 10.30 8.60 39.11
C GLU A 32 11.58 7.78 38.88
N PRO A 33 12.75 8.27 39.29
CA PRO A 33 14.00 7.53 39.12
C PRO A 33 13.94 6.20 39.88
N ARG A 34 14.13 5.09 39.17
CA ARG A 34 14.20 3.74 39.76
C ARG A 34 15.53 3.08 39.44
N GLU A 35 16.21 2.56 40.46
CA GLU A 35 17.37 1.70 40.26
C GLU A 35 16.93 0.36 39.66
N VAL A 36 17.48 0.01 38.50
CA VAL A 36 17.12 -1.19 37.74
C VAL A 36 18.37 -1.87 37.19
N THR A 37 18.37 -3.21 37.20
CA THR A 37 19.46 -4.02 36.64
C THR A 37 19.39 -4.03 35.10
N ILE A 38 20.54 -4.03 34.43
CA ILE A 38 20.63 -4.08 32.95
C ILE A 38 19.83 -5.26 32.37
N ASP A 39 19.86 -6.42 33.04
CA ASP A 39 19.14 -7.62 32.58
C ASP A 39 17.62 -7.44 32.60
N TRP A 40 17.10 -6.76 33.64
CA TRP A 40 15.69 -6.39 33.72
C TRP A 40 15.28 -5.43 32.60
N ILE A 41 16.15 -4.46 32.26
CA ILE A 41 15.90 -3.54 31.14
C ILE A 41 15.81 -4.33 29.83
N LYS A 42 16.77 -5.22 29.56
CA LYS A 42 16.79 -6.05 28.34
C LYS A 42 15.53 -6.91 28.21
N SER A 43 15.15 -7.63 29.27
CA SER A 43 13.94 -8.46 29.25
C SER A 43 12.68 -7.62 29.04
N ARG A 44 12.60 -6.44 29.65
CA ARG A 44 11.48 -5.51 29.46
C ARG A 44 11.40 -5.00 28.02
N THR A 45 12.53 -4.61 27.43
CA THR A 45 12.59 -4.13 26.04
C THR A 45 12.14 -5.21 25.06
N ILE A 46 12.64 -6.44 25.20
CA ILE A 46 12.24 -7.57 24.35
C ILE A 46 10.73 -7.79 24.45
N ARG A 47 10.19 -7.80 25.68
CA ARG A 47 8.75 -8.00 25.89
C ARG A 47 7.90 -6.91 25.23
N GLN A 48 8.31 -5.65 25.37
CA GLN A 48 7.62 -4.52 24.76
C GLN A 48 7.67 -4.59 23.22
N GLU A 49 8.80 -4.99 22.64
CA GLU A 49 8.93 -5.17 21.19
C GLU A 49 8.06 -6.31 20.68
N THR A 50 8.01 -7.44 21.39
CA THR A 50 7.14 -8.56 21.02
C THR A 50 5.66 -8.20 21.13
N GLU A 51 5.26 -7.54 22.22
CA GLU A 51 3.89 -7.08 22.42
C GLU A 51 3.48 -6.12 21.30
N LEU A 52 4.34 -5.13 20.97
CA LEU A 52 4.08 -4.19 19.89
C LEU A 52 3.99 -4.86 18.52
N THR A 53 4.84 -5.85 18.24
CA THR A 53 4.83 -6.57 16.96
C THR A 53 3.53 -7.36 16.80
N ASP A 54 3.08 -8.02 17.86
CA ASP A 54 1.83 -8.79 17.86
C ASP A 54 0.61 -7.88 17.67
N THR A 55 0.54 -6.75 18.39
CA THR A 55 -0.58 -5.82 18.26
C THR A 55 -0.62 -5.18 16.88
N LEU A 56 0.53 -4.74 16.35
CA LEU A 56 0.66 -4.20 15.00
C LEU A 56 0.23 -5.24 13.96
N GLY A 57 0.61 -6.51 14.14
CA GLY A 57 0.20 -7.61 13.27
C GLY A 57 -1.32 -7.80 13.23
N VAL A 58 -1.98 -7.76 14.39
CA VAL A 58 -3.45 -7.85 14.49
C VAL A 58 -4.12 -6.66 13.81
N MET A 59 -3.66 -5.43 14.08
CA MET A 59 -4.22 -4.23 13.48
C MET A 59 -4.01 -4.21 11.96
N HIS A 60 -2.82 -4.53 11.45
CA HIS A 60 -2.54 -4.60 10.01
C HIS A 60 -3.42 -5.61 9.30
N LYS A 61 -3.63 -6.78 9.91
CA LYS A 61 -4.53 -7.79 9.39
C LYS A 61 -5.95 -7.24 9.28
N HIS A 62 -6.46 -6.61 10.34
CA HIS A 62 -7.79 -6.02 10.35
C HIS A 62 -7.96 -4.94 9.26
N VAL A 63 -7.03 -3.98 9.19
CA VAL A 63 -7.04 -2.91 8.17
C VAL A 63 -6.98 -3.51 6.76
N ALA A 64 -6.15 -4.52 6.54
CA ALA A 64 -6.02 -5.17 5.24
C ALA A 64 -7.33 -5.88 4.83
N GLU A 65 -7.93 -6.63 5.75
CA GLU A 65 -9.19 -7.35 5.55
C GLU A 65 -10.36 -6.40 5.28
N THR A 66 -10.49 -5.31 6.04
CA THR A 66 -11.57 -4.32 5.84
C THR A 66 -11.37 -3.49 4.56
N ALA A 67 -10.12 -3.16 4.20
CA ALA A 67 -9.83 -2.39 2.99
C ALA A 67 -9.93 -3.23 1.70
N ALA A 68 -9.76 -4.56 1.76
CA ALA A 68 -9.81 -5.44 0.59
C ALA A 68 -11.16 -5.39 -0.18
N PRO A 69 -12.34 -5.53 0.46
CA PRO A 69 -13.62 -5.46 -0.24
C PRO A 69 -13.90 -4.04 -0.76
N LYS A 70 -13.51 -2.99 -0.03
CA LYS A 70 -13.61 -1.60 -0.51
C LYS A 70 -12.82 -1.42 -1.81
N ARG A 71 -11.59 -1.93 -1.87
CA ARG A 71 -10.74 -1.94 -3.08
C ARG A 71 -11.36 -2.76 -4.20
N ALA A 72 -11.88 -3.95 -3.92
CA ALA A 72 -12.55 -4.80 -4.91
C ALA A 72 -13.78 -4.12 -5.52
N LYS A 73 -14.64 -3.52 -4.68
CA LYS A 73 -15.82 -2.76 -5.11
C LYS A 73 -15.44 -1.58 -6.00
N ALA A 74 -14.42 -0.81 -5.60
CA ALA A 74 -13.93 0.32 -6.40
C ALA A 74 -13.38 -0.13 -7.77
N ARG A 75 -12.68 -1.27 -7.84
CA ARG A 75 -12.23 -1.87 -9.10
C ARG A 75 -13.41 -2.28 -9.97
N ASN A 76 -14.35 -3.04 -9.44
CA ASN A 76 -15.53 -3.50 -10.18
C ASN A 76 -16.39 -2.33 -10.70
N HIS A 77 -16.55 -1.28 -9.90
CA HIS A 77 -17.26 -0.08 -10.32
C HIS A 77 -16.56 0.61 -11.49
N ARG A 78 -15.22 0.75 -11.43
CA ARG A 78 -14.43 1.31 -12.54
C ARG A 78 -14.52 0.44 -13.79
N ASP A 79 -14.48 -0.89 -13.64
CA ASP A 79 -14.61 -1.82 -14.76
C ASP A 79 -16.00 -1.76 -15.40
N GLY A 80 -17.07 -1.62 -14.60
CA GLY A 80 -18.43 -1.44 -15.10
C GLY A 80 -18.67 -0.10 -15.79
N GLN A 81 -17.97 0.96 -15.38
CA GLN A 81 -18.02 2.28 -16.03
C GLN A 81 -17.08 2.41 -17.23
N ARG A 82 -16.23 1.42 -17.49
CA ARG A 82 -15.26 1.49 -18.57
C ARG A 82 -15.96 1.24 -19.90
N SER A 83 -16.02 2.25 -20.75
CA SER A 83 -16.55 2.13 -22.12
C SER A 83 -15.73 1.18 -23.01
N MET A 84 -14.46 0.92 -22.66
CA MET A 84 -13.55 0.05 -23.40
C MET A 84 -13.03 -1.08 -22.53
N LYS A 85 -13.28 -2.34 -22.92
CA LYS A 85 -12.67 -3.51 -22.24
C LYS A 85 -11.16 -3.52 -22.50
N LEU A 86 -10.37 -3.81 -21.45
CA LEU A 86 -8.95 -4.07 -21.61
C LEU A 86 -8.76 -5.35 -22.42
N ALA A 87 -7.94 -5.32 -23.47
CA ALA A 87 -7.54 -6.52 -24.18
C ALA A 87 -6.64 -7.37 -23.28
N LYS A 88 -6.98 -8.65 -23.10
CA LYS A 88 -6.14 -9.61 -22.39
C LYS A 88 -5.24 -10.29 -23.41
N PHE A 89 -3.93 -10.08 -23.29
CA PHE A 89 -2.95 -10.69 -24.17
C PHE A 89 -2.41 -11.98 -23.54
N ALA A 90 -2.19 -12.98 -24.38
CA ALA A 90 -1.61 -14.26 -24.04
C ALA A 90 -0.17 -14.40 -24.58
N LEU A 91 0.51 -15.45 -24.13
CA LEU A 91 1.81 -15.83 -24.66
C LEU A 91 1.70 -16.05 -26.17
N SER A 92 2.65 -15.52 -26.93
CA SER A 92 2.71 -15.55 -28.40
C SER A 92 1.74 -14.63 -29.15
N ASP A 93 0.91 -13.84 -28.48
CA ASP A 93 0.13 -12.80 -29.14
C ASP A 93 1.04 -11.71 -29.73
N PHE A 94 0.60 -11.06 -30.79
CA PHE A 94 1.32 -9.94 -31.40
C PHE A 94 0.70 -8.59 -30.98
N VAL A 95 1.53 -7.67 -30.49
CA VAL A 95 1.11 -6.38 -29.94
C VAL A 95 1.91 -5.21 -30.55
N LEU A 96 1.31 -4.02 -30.50
CA LEU A 96 1.97 -2.76 -30.86
C LEU A 96 2.40 -2.01 -29.59
N VAL A 97 3.64 -1.51 -29.61
CA VAL A 97 4.17 -0.67 -28.53
C VAL A 97 3.92 0.78 -28.87
N GLY A 98 2.98 1.39 -28.15
CA GLY A 98 2.74 2.82 -28.20
C GLY A 98 3.71 3.58 -27.29
N ARG A 99 4.48 4.51 -27.86
CA ARG A 99 5.23 5.52 -27.09
C ARG A 99 4.58 6.88 -27.28
N ALA A 100 4.04 7.43 -26.19
CA ALA A 100 3.55 8.80 -26.19
C ALA A 100 4.73 9.77 -26.35
N ARG A 101 4.62 10.71 -27.28
CA ARG A 101 5.53 11.83 -27.46
C ARG A 101 4.76 13.12 -27.27
N GLN A 102 5.25 13.95 -26.37
CA GLN A 102 4.68 15.27 -26.14
C GLN A 102 5.38 16.29 -27.04
N HIS A 103 4.56 17.07 -27.74
CA HIS A 103 4.94 18.26 -28.48
C HIS A 103 4.26 19.47 -27.83
N PRO A 104 4.74 20.70 -28.03
CA PRO A 104 4.03 21.90 -27.58
C PRO A 104 2.59 21.88 -28.11
N GLY A 105 1.61 21.85 -27.23
CA GLY A 105 0.18 21.83 -27.56
C GLY A 105 -0.40 20.51 -28.09
N LYS A 106 0.37 19.41 -28.22
CA LYS A 106 -0.17 18.12 -28.71
C LYS A 106 0.58 16.91 -28.17
N ILE A 107 -0.14 15.81 -27.93
CA ILE A 107 0.45 14.49 -27.65
C ILE A 107 0.23 13.60 -28.87
N THR A 108 1.28 12.94 -29.33
CA THR A 108 1.22 11.95 -30.42
C THR A 108 1.60 10.58 -29.88
N LEU A 109 0.90 9.53 -30.33
CA LEU A 109 1.25 8.16 -30.00
C LEU A 109 2.02 7.55 -31.16
N ARG A 110 3.31 7.25 -30.95
CA ARG A 110 4.10 6.53 -31.94
C ARG A 110 4.03 5.04 -31.65
N CYS A 111 3.32 4.30 -32.49
CA CYS A 111 3.27 2.84 -32.43
C CYS A 111 4.46 2.21 -33.17
N LYS A 112 5.00 1.13 -32.62
CA LYS A 112 6.01 0.26 -33.24
C LYS A 112 5.59 -1.21 -33.13
N GLY A 113 6.09 -2.04 -34.03
CA GLY A 113 5.83 -3.47 -34.02
C GLY A 113 4.81 -3.88 -35.07
N PRO A 114 4.66 -5.18 -35.30
CA PRO A 114 4.21 -6.12 -34.26
C PRO A 114 5.36 -6.78 -33.48
N PHE A 115 5.22 -6.82 -32.16
CA PHE A 115 6.10 -7.59 -31.26
C PHE A 115 5.35 -8.78 -30.70
N ARG A 116 6.04 -9.90 -30.48
CA ARG A 116 5.43 -11.11 -29.93
C ARG A 116 5.58 -11.11 -28.42
N VAL A 117 4.48 -11.29 -27.69
CA VAL A 117 4.50 -11.45 -26.24
C VAL A 117 5.27 -12.72 -25.87
N VAL A 118 6.40 -12.57 -25.18
CA VAL A 118 7.25 -13.68 -24.72
C VAL A 118 6.99 -14.07 -23.27
N LYS A 119 6.33 -13.20 -22.50
CA LYS A 119 5.94 -13.48 -21.12
C LYS A 119 4.84 -12.53 -20.66
N VAL A 120 3.90 -13.04 -19.88
CA VAL A 120 2.83 -12.25 -19.25
C VAL A 120 3.06 -12.26 -17.74
N VAL A 121 3.36 -11.10 -17.14
CA VAL A 121 3.52 -10.95 -15.68
C VAL A 121 2.19 -10.56 -15.03
N SER A 122 1.40 -9.74 -15.72
CA SER A 122 0.03 -9.39 -15.34
C SER A 122 -0.75 -8.95 -16.57
N ASP A 123 -2.07 -8.74 -16.43
CA ASP A 123 -2.94 -8.14 -17.45
C ASP A 123 -2.47 -6.75 -17.95
N TYR A 124 -1.50 -6.12 -17.27
CA TYR A 124 -0.94 -4.80 -17.60
C TYR A 124 0.55 -4.81 -17.92
N LEU A 125 1.25 -5.92 -17.67
CA LEU A 125 2.70 -6.00 -17.78
C LEU A 125 3.09 -7.27 -18.53
N MET A 126 3.68 -7.07 -19.71
CA MET A 126 4.13 -8.13 -20.59
C MET A 126 5.56 -7.83 -21.07
N GLU A 127 6.33 -8.88 -21.30
CA GLU A 127 7.60 -8.81 -22.02
C GLU A 127 7.35 -9.21 -23.48
N ILE A 128 8.00 -8.49 -24.40
CA ILE A 128 7.75 -8.51 -25.86
C ILE A 128 9.05 -8.51 -26.65
#